data_AF-A0A534NZ59-F1
#
_entry.id   AF-A0A534NZ59-F1
#
_cell.length_a   1.000
_cell.length_b   1.000
_cell.length_c   1.000
_cell.angle_alpha   90.00
_cell.angle_beta   90.00
_cell.angle_gamma   90.00
#
_symmetry.space_group_name_H-M   'P 1'
#
loop_
_entity.id
_entity.type
_entity.pdbx_description
1 polymer ?
#
loop_
_entity_poly.entity_id
_entity_poly.type
_entity_poly.pdbx_seq_one_letter_code
_entity_poly.pdbx_strand_id
1 'polypeptide(L)'
;MGWSDAVRVSSHPASAYTELAREPEPDRFLELPLLAALLLGIVFAVADAGRPSLRLVAGCAVAWSFVPALQIASVAASWLAFARRRLSLRRAIHLHFLGHLPWSLWVIALAAIASATAPQHEADLWKLLFATVAVPFLWSRAIGWHFFRRVYGLGQGGAVLASLFHLAIVLGSILGFFLVTGQLGPRILGRQ
;
A
#
# COMPACT_ATOMS: atom_id res chain seq x y z
N MET A 1 -11.97 0.06 25.45
CA MET A 1 -11.89 -0.60 24.13
C MET A 1 -10.44 -0.58 23.68
N GLY A 2 -9.84 -1.74 23.41
CA GLY A 2 -8.47 -1.79 22.89
C GLY A 2 -8.41 -1.22 21.47
N TRP A 3 -7.34 -0.51 21.13
CA TRP A 3 -7.10 -0.06 19.75
C TRP A 3 -6.95 -1.27 18.82
N SER A 4 -7.42 -1.15 17.57
CA SER A 4 -7.20 -2.20 16.57
C SER A 4 -5.71 -2.33 16.20
N ASP A 5 -5.29 -3.52 15.75
CA ASP A 5 -3.89 -3.77 15.43
C ASP A 5 -3.34 -2.87 14.33
N ALA A 6 -4.17 -2.52 13.33
CA ALA A 6 -3.78 -1.58 12.29
C ALA A 6 -3.43 -0.19 12.86
N VAL A 7 -4.18 0.29 13.86
CA VAL A 7 -3.88 1.56 14.51
C VAL A 7 -2.65 1.45 15.41
N ARG A 8 -2.50 0.34 16.14
CA ARG A 8 -1.31 0.06 16.94
C ARG A 8 -0.04 0.03 16.08
N VAL A 9 -0.08 -0.66 14.94
CA VAL A 9 1.03 -0.70 13.98
C VAL A 9 1.32 0.69 13.39
N SER A 10 0.29 1.48 13.12
CA SER A 10 0.48 2.80 12.51
C SER A 10 1.04 3.84 13.48
N SER A 11 0.65 3.76 14.75
CA SER A 11 1.06 4.70 15.80
C SER A 11 2.34 4.30 16.52
N HIS A 12 2.51 3.00 16.79
CA HIS A 12 3.62 2.44 17.56
C HIS A 12 4.20 1.19 16.89
N PRO A 13 4.72 1.29 15.65
CA PRO A 13 5.10 0.13 14.84
C PRO A 13 6.16 -0.76 15.52
N ALA A 14 7.09 -0.18 16.28
CA ALA A 14 8.16 -0.93 16.91
C ALA A 14 7.67 -1.95 17.97
N SER A 15 6.79 -1.51 18.89
CA SER A 15 6.22 -2.36 19.92
C SER A 15 5.17 -3.30 19.31
N ALA A 16 4.27 -2.75 18.49
CA ALA A 16 3.21 -3.53 17.84
C ALA A 16 3.77 -4.71 17.04
N TYR A 17 4.76 -4.51 16.16
CA TYR A 17 5.35 -5.62 15.42
C TYR A 17 6.10 -6.62 16.31
N THR A 18 6.69 -6.17 17.42
CA THR A 18 7.39 -7.09 18.34
C THR A 18 6.41 -8.01 19.05
N GLU A 19 5.25 -7.48 19.44
CA GLU A 19 4.17 -8.24 20.09
C GLU A 19 3.45 -9.14 19.09
N LEU A 20 2.96 -8.57 17.98
CA LEU A 20 2.24 -9.30 16.95
C LEU A 20 3.10 -10.37 16.26
N ALA A 21 4.43 -10.24 16.21
CA ALA A 21 5.28 -11.30 15.66
C ALA A 21 5.33 -12.58 16.51
N ARG A 22 4.84 -12.54 17.76
CA ARG A 22 4.80 -13.68 18.69
C ARG A 22 3.45 -14.40 18.72
N GLU A 23 2.42 -13.79 18.15
CA GLU A 23 1.09 -14.38 18.09
C GLU A 23 1.02 -15.57 17.11
N PRO A 24 0.00 -16.42 17.25
CA PRO A 24 -0.27 -17.49 16.30
C PRO A 24 -0.39 -17.00 14.85
N GLU A 25 -0.16 -17.93 13.93
CA GLU A 25 -0.35 -17.68 12.51
C GLU A 25 -1.83 -17.33 12.24
N PRO A 26 -2.13 -16.31 11.42
CA PRO A 26 -3.50 -15.95 11.13
C PRO A 26 -4.14 -16.98 10.19
N ASP A 27 -5.34 -17.44 10.53
CA ASP A 27 -6.13 -18.35 9.67
C ASP A 27 -6.45 -17.71 8.30
N ARG A 28 -6.57 -16.38 8.25
CA ARG A 28 -6.98 -15.60 7.06
C ARG A 28 -5.94 -14.55 6.65
N PHE A 29 -4.72 -14.98 6.31
CA PHE A 29 -3.65 -14.04 5.92
C PHE A 29 -3.94 -13.21 4.65
N LEU A 30 -4.90 -13.64 3.81
CA LEU A 30 -5.31 -12.93 2.59
C LEU A 30 -6.43 -11.89 2.80
N GLU A 31 -7.03 -11.82 4.00
CA GLU A 31 -8.13 -10.90 4.28
C GLU A 31 -7.75 -9.43 4.03
N LEU A 32 -6.58 -8.99 4.52
CA LEU A 32 -6.12 -7.62 4.36
C LEU A 32 -5.70 -7.29 2.91
N PRO A 33 -4.98 -8.17 2.18
CA PRO A 33 -4.77 -7.98 0.74
C PRO A 33 -6.06 -7.85 -0.08
N LEU A 34 -7.07 -8.68 0.22
CA LEU A 34 -8.37 -8.63 -0.45
C LEU A 34 -9.12 -7.34 -0.11
N LEU A 35 -9.07 -6.90 1.15
CA LEU A 35 -9.63 -5.61 1.56
C LEU A 35 -8.94 -4.45 0.86
N ALA A 36 -7.62 -4.51 0.67
CA ALA A 36 -6.87 -3.50 -0.09
C ALA A 36 -7.30 -3.47 -1.57
N ALA A 37 -7.48 -4.63 -2.21
CA ALA A 37 -7.99 -4.72 -3.59
C ALA A 37 -9.41 -4.13 -3.70
N LEU A 38 -10.29 -4.49 -2.77
CA LEU A 38 -11.66 -3.97 -2.71
C LEU A 38 -11.67 -2.45 -2.49
N LEU A 39 -10.83 -1.94 -1.59
CA LEU A 39 -10.70 -0.51 -1.34
C LEU A 39 -10.29 0.25 -2.61
N LEU A 40 -9.27 -0.23 -3.32
CA LEU A 40 -8.88 0.34 -4.61
C LEU A 40 -10.04 0.29 -5.60
N GLY A 41 -10.74 -0.84 -5.69
CA GLY A 41 -11.92 -0.99 -6.54
C GLY A 41 -13.01 0.05 -6.25
N ILE A 42 -13.32 0.29 -4.98
CA ILE A 42 -14.28 1.31 -4.55
C ILE A 42 -13.79 2.70 -4.96
N VAL A 43 -12.54 3.03 -4.65
CA VAL A 43 -11.98 4.37 -4.95
C VAL A 43 -11.99 4.66 -6.43
N PHE A 44 -11.53 3.73 -7.26
CA PHE A 44 -11.52 3.94 -8.71
C PHE A 44 -12.92 3.94 -9.32
N ALA A 45 -13.85 3.12 -8.81
CA ALA A 45 -15.24 3.17 -9.25
C ALA A 45 -15.91 4.51 -8.92
N VAL A 46 -15.62 5.08 -7.75
CA VAL A 46 -16.10 6.41 -7.34
C VAL A 46 -15.46 7.50 -8.20
N ALA A 47 -14.14 7.42 -8.42
CA ALA A 47 -13.40 8.41 -9.21
C ALA A 47 -13.83 8.44 -10.68
N ASP A 48 -14.15 7.28 -11.27
CA ASP A 48 -14.51 7.15 -12.68
C ASP A 48 -15.97 7.51 -12.97
N ALA A 49 -16.91 7.02 -12.14
CA ALA A 49 -18.34 7.13 -12.44
C ALA A 49 -19.12 8.06 -11.50
N GLY A 50 -18.52 8.54 -10.40
CA GLY A 50 -19.19 9.28 -9.33
C GLY A 50 -20.25 8.49 -8.54
N ARG A 51 -20.73 7.37 -9.09
CA ARG A 51 -21.74 6.47 -8.50
C ARG A 51 -21.24 5.02 -8.59
N PRO A 52 -20.69 4.45 -7.50
CA PRO A 52 -20.18 3.10 -7.53
C PRO A 52 -21.34 2.10 -7.67
N SER A 53 -21.28 1.24 -8.70
CA SER A 53 -22.12 0.05 -8.80
C SER A 53 -21.31 -1.19 -8.38
N LEU A 54 -21.97 -2.25 -7.89
CA LEU A 54 -21.28 -3.49 -7.51
C LEU A 54 -20.44 -4.06 -8.67
N ARG A 55 -20.95 -3.99 -9.90
CA ARG A 55 -20.25 -4.44 -11.10
C ARG A 55 -18.98 -3.61 -11.36
N LEU A 56 -19.07 -2.28 -11.22
CA LEU A 56 -17.92 -1.39 -11.42
C LEU A 56 -16.87 -1.60 -10.33
N VAL A 57 -17.29 -1.67 -9.06
CA VAL A 57 -16.40 -1.93 -7.93
C VAL A 57 -15.67 -3.27 -8.09
N ALA A 58 -16.39 -4.34 -8.46
CA ALA A 58 -15.77 -5.64 -8.70
C ALA A 58 -14.79 -5.60 -9.89
N GLY A 59 -15.19 -4.97 -11.00
CA GLY A 59 -14.33 -4.80 -12.17
C GLY A 59 -13.04 -4.03 -11.84
N CYS A 60 -13.15 -2.90 -11.14
CA CYS A 60 -12.01 -2.13 -10.68
C CYS A 60 -11.17 -2.91 -9.65
N ALA A 61 -11.79 -3.62 -8.70
CA ALA A 61 -11.04 -4.41 -7.71
C ALA A 61 -10.20 -5.51 -8.37
N VAL A 62 -10.74 -6.18 -9.39
CA VAL A 62 -10.01 -7.16 -10.20
C VAL A 62 -8.93 -6.47 -11.04
N ALA A 63 -9.26 -5.38 -11.73
CA ALA A 63 -8.30 -4.63 -12.54
C ALA A 63 -7.12 -4.10 -11.72
N TRP A 64 -7.34 -3.73 -10.45
CA TRP A 64 -6.33 -3.19 -9.54
C TRP A 64 -5.76 -4.23 -8.57
N SER A 65 -6.17 -5.51 -8.64
CA SER A 65 -5.67 -6.55 -7.73
C SER A 65 -4.18 -6.86 -7.94
N PHE A 66 -3.61 -6.45 -9.08
CA PHE A 66 -2.17 -6.55 -9.31
C PHE A 66 -1.36 -5.75 -8.28
N VAL A 67 -1.91 -4.66 -7.72
CA VAL A 67 -1.22 -3.84 -6.70
C VAL A 67 -0.97 -4.65 -5.41
N PRO A 68 -1.99 -5.20 -4.72
CA PRO A 68 -1.74 -6.06 -3.57
C PRO A 68 -0.99 -7.35 -3.95
N ALA A 69 -1.17 -7.90 -5.16
CA ALA A 69 -0.38 -9.05 -5.61
C ALA A 69 1.12 -8.71 -5.70
N LEU A 70 1.47 -7.53 -6.22
CA LEU A 70 2.85 -7.03 -6.29
C LEU A 70 3.43 -6.76 -4.89
N GLN A 71 2.60 -6.26 -3.97
CA GLN A 71 2.98 -6.12 -2.55
C GLN A 71 3.30 -7.49 -1.94
N ILE A 72 2.45 -8.50 -2.13
CA ILE A 72 2.71 -9.88 -1.69
C ILE A 72 4.00 -10.42 -2.30
N ALA A 73 4.19 -10.27 -3.61
CA ALA A 73 5.39 -10.74 -4.31
C ALA A 73 6.66 -10.07 -3.78
N SER A 74 6.62 -8.76 -3.51
CA SER A 74 7.75 -8.02 -2.95
C SER A 74 8.06 -8.41 -1.51
N VAL A 75 7.05 -8.70 -0.69
CA VAL A 75 7.24 -9.26 0.66
C VAL A 75 7.82 -10.66 0.58
N ALA A 76 7.33 -11.52 -0.31
CA ALA A 76 7.88 -12.86 -0.51
C ALA A 76 9.35 -12.82 -0.96
N ALA A 77 9.66 -11.98 -1.94
CA ALA A 77 11.02 -11.81 -2.45
C ALA A 77 11.97 -11.26 -1.37
N SER A 78 11.55 -10.23 -0.64
CA SER A 78 12.37 -9.68 0.46
C SER A 78 12.50 -10.64 1.64
N TRP A 79 11.46 -11.43 1.93
CA TRP A 79 11.52 -12.49 2.94
C TRP A 79 12.57 -13.55 2.57
N LEU A 80 12.55 -14.04 1.32
CA LEU A 80 13.53 -15.00 0.82
C LEU A 80 14.96 -14.44 0.86
N ALA A 81 15.14 -13.17 0.52
CA ALA A 81 16.46 -12.54 0.44
C ALA A 81 17.04 -12.12 1.80
N PHE A 82 16.19 -11.72 2.75
CA PHE A 82 16.65 -11.01 3.96
C PHE A 82 16.15 -11.58 5.28
N ALA A 83 15.11 -12.42 5.33
CA ALA A 83 14.54 -12.86 6.61
C ALA A 83 15.55 -13.68 7.42
N ARG A 84 15.86 -13.23 8.65
CA ARG A 84 16.74 -13.93 9.59
C ARG A 84 15.98 -14.65 10.70
N ARG A 85 14.75 -14.19 10.99
CA ARG A 85 13.85 -14.82 11.96
C ARG A 85 12.99 -15.90 11.31
N ARG A 86 12.70 -16.97 12.07
CA ARG A 86 11.81 -18.06 11.69
C ARG A 86 10.32 -17.67 11.82
N LEU A 87 9.90 -16.63 11.11
CA LEU A 87 8.49 -16.25 11.00
C LEU A 87 7.96 -16.72 9.64
N SER A 88 6.76 -17.29 9.60
CA SER A 88 6.19 -17.81 8.35
C SER A 88 5.92 -16.69 7.34
N LEU A 89 6.04 -16.99 6.05
CA LEU A 89 5.76 -16.01 5.00
C LEU A 89 4.32 -15.46 5.10
N ARG A 90 3.34 -16.29 5.49
CA ARG A 90 1.94 -15.86 5.65
C ARG A 90 1.80 -14.81 6.75
N ARG A 91 2.44 -15.00 7.91
CA ARG A 91 2.46 -14.00 8.98
C ARG A 91 3.18 -12.72 8.52
N ALA A 92 4.28 -12.84 7.76
CA ALA A 92 4.96 -11.67 7.21
C ALA A 92 4.06 -10.85 6.26
N ILE A 93 3.31 -11.51 5.37
CA ILE A 93 2.33 -10.86 4.48
C ILE A 93 1.25 -10.17 5.31
N HIS A 94 0.64 -10.87 6.28
CA HIS A 94 -0.40 -10.29 7.12
C HIS A 94 0.08 -9.04 7.88
N LEU A 95 1.25 -9.11 8.52
CA LEU A 95 1.86 -7.99 9.25
C LEU A 95 2.24 -6.82 8.33
N HIS A 96 2.67 -7.09 7.09
CA HIS A 96 2.92 -6.05 6.11
C HIS A 96 1.63 -5.28 5.80
N PHE A 97 0.55 -6.00 5.49
CA PHE A 97 -0.74 -5.39 5.18
C PHE A 97 -1.41 -4.68 6.37
N LEU A 98 -1.14 -5.07 7.62
CA LEU A 98 -1.56 -4.29 8.80
C LEU A 98 -0.96 -2.87 8.81
N GLY A 99 0.22 -2.68 8.21
CA GLY A 99 0.88 -1.38 8.11
C GLY A 99 0.31 -0.43 7.05
N HIS A 100 -0.72 -0.84 6.30
CA HIS A 100 -1.26 -0.05 5.19
C HIS A 100 -2.23 1.07 5.60
N LEU A 101 -2.63 1.16 6.87
CA LEU A 101 -3.66 2.12 7.30
C LEU A 101 -3.40 3.57 6.85
N PRO A 102 -2.18 4.16 6.94
CA PRO A 102 -1.96 5.53 6.48
C PRO A 102 -2.27 5.71 4.99
N TRP A 103 -1.88 4.74 4.17
CA TRP A 103 -2.17 4.74 2.74
C TRP A 103 -3.67 4.59 2.47
N SER A 104 -4.33 3.66 3.17
CA SER A 104 -5.77 3.44 3.04
C SER A 104 -6.57 4.69 3.41
N LEU A 105 -6.20 5.37 4.51
CA LEU A 105 -6.86 6.61 4.92
C LEU A 105 -6.70 7.71 3.88
N TRP A 106 -5.51 7.87 3.31
CA TRP A 106 -5.27 8.86 2.25
C TRP A 106 -6.06 8.55 0.98
N VAL A 107 -6.10 7.28 0.56
CA VAL A 107 -6.87 6.83 -0.61
C VAL A 107 -8.39 7.05 -0.40
N ILE A 108 -8.92 6.78 0.80
CA ILE A 108 -10.33 7.05 1.14
C ILE A 108 -10.61 8.56 1.13
N ALA A 109 -9.77 9.35 1.79
CA ALA A 109 -9.92 10.81 1.84
C ALA A 109 -9.90 11.40 0.43
N LEU A 110 -9.00 10.91 -0.43
CA LEU A 110 -8.96 11.28 -1.82
C LEU A 110 -10.27 10.96 -2.54
N ALA A 111 -10.75 9.71 -2.45
CA ALA A 111 -11.99 9.32 -3.12
C ALA A 111 -13.17 10.22 -2.72
N ALA A 112 -13.27 10.53 -1.42
CA ALA A 112 -14.28 11.43 -0.89
C ALA A 112 -14.16 12.84 -1.49
N ILE A 113 -12.96 13.44 -1.45
CA ILE A 113 -12.71 14.78 -2.01
C ILE A 113 -12.98 14.80 -3.53
N ALA A 114 -12.46 13.81 -4.26
CA ALA A 114 -12.66 13.71 -5.71
C ALA A 114 -14.14 13.62 -6.08
N SER A 115 -14.92 12.82 -5.34
CA SER A 115 -16.38 12.69 -5.58
C SER A 115 -17.16 13.98 -5.32
N ALA A 116 -16.62 14.89 -4.49
CA ALA A 116 -17.22 16.18 -4.18
C ALA A 116 -16.68 17.34 -5.04
N THR A 117 -15.65 17.09 -5.85
CA THR A 117 -14.97 18.13 -6.63
C THR A 117 -15.61 18.28 -8.01
N ALA A 118 -16.04 19.50 -8.33
CA ALA A 118 -16.57 19.81 -9.66
C ALA A 118 -15.46 19.75 -10.75
N PRO A 119 -15.77 19.36 -11.99
CA PRO A 119 -14.76 19.16 -13.05
C PRO A 119 -13.84 20.37 -13.29
N GLN A 120 -14.33 21.60 -13.10
CA GLN A 120 -13.51 22.81 -13.27
C GLN A 120 -12.35 22.94 -12.28
N HIS A 121 -12.36 22.19 -11.16
CA HIS A 121 -11.32 22.23 -10.13
C HIS A 121 -10.41 20.99 -10.14
N GLU A 122 -10.54 20.11 -11.16
CA GLU A 122 -9.80 18.85 -11.21
C GLU A 122 -8.27 19.06 -11.20
N ALA A 123 -7.79 20.09 -11.92
CA ALA A 123 -6.36 20.41 -11.96
C ALA A 123 -5.79 20.77 -10.58
N ASP A 124 -6.56 21.50 -9.76
CA ASP A 124 -6.13 21.89 -8.41
C ASP A 124 -6.19 20.71 -7.44
N LEU A 125 -7.17 19.81 -7.62
CA LEU A 125 -7.22 18.53 -6.91
C LEU A 125 -5.97 17.68 -7.20
N TRP A 126 -5.53 17.59 -8.45
CA TRP A 126 -4.30 16.87 -8.81
C TRP A 126 -3.05 17.48 -8.18
N LYS A 127 -2.95 18.81 -8.07
CA LYS A 127 -1.84 19.46 -7.34
C LYS A 127 -1.86 19.11 -5.85
N LEU A 128 -3.03 19.19 -5.22
CA LEU A 128 -3.22 18.83 -3.80
C LEU A 128 -2.87 17.36 -3.55
N LEU A 129 -3.24 16.49 -4.48
CA LEU A 129 -2.88 15.08 -4.49
C LEU A 129 -1.37 14.86 -4.42
N PHE A 130 -0.62 15.46 -5.35
CA PHE A 130 0.84 15.35 -5.36
C PHE A 130 1.49 15.97 -4.13
N ALA A 131 0.91 17.05 -3.58
CA ALA A 131 1.42 17.65 -2.34
C ALA A 131 1.20 16.73 -1.12
N THR A 132 0.03 16.09 -1.03
CA THR A 132 -0.34 15.31 0.16
C THR A 132 0.18 13.88 0.15
N VAL A 133 0.47 13.27 -1.02
CA VAL A 133 0.96 11.88 -1.12
C VAL A 133 2.27 11.64 -0.36
N ALA A 134 3.07 12.68 -0.16
CA ALA A 134 4.31 12.61 0.61
C ALA A 134 4.05 12.14 2.06
N VAL A 135 2.93 12.56 2.67
CA VAL A 135 2.59 12.25 4.07
C VAL A 135 2.37 10.75 4.29
N PRO A 136 1.39 10.07 3.64
CA PRO A 136 1.19 8.65 3.81
C PRO A 136 2.38 7.84 3.27
N PHE A 137 3.10 8.35 2.27
CA PHE A 137 4.29 7.69 1.75
C PHE A 137 5.40 7.61 2.82
N LEU A 138 5.82 8.76 3.37
CA LEU A 138 6.85 8.81 4.41
C LEU A 138 6.43 8.04 5.66
N TRP A 139 5.17 8.14 6.07
CA TRP A 139 4.63 7.35 7.18
C TRP A 139 4.72 5.85 6.89
N SER A 140 4.28 5.41 5.71
CA SER A 140 4.39 4.01 5.31
C SER A 140 5.84 3.53 5.21
N ARG A 141 6.79 4.42 4.87
CA ARG A 141 8.24 4.10 4.89
C ARG A 141 8.74 3.89 6.32
N ALA A 142 8.33 4.72 7.26
CA ALA A 142 8.68 4.54 8.67
C ALA A 142 8.13 3.22 9.23
N ILE A 143 6.87 2.89 8.94
CA ILE A 143 6.26 1.60 9.31
C ILE A 143 7.01 0.43 8.66
N GLY A 144 7.27 0.51 7.35
CA GLY A 144 7.99 -0.52 6.60
C GLY A 144 9.39 -0.78 7.14
N TRP A 145 10.13 0.26 7.50
CA TRP A 145 11.44 0.10 8.14
C TRP A 145 11.35 -0.68 9.46
N HIS A 146 10.35 -0.37 10.30
CA HIS A 146 10.11 -1.12 11.53
C HIS A 146 9.66 -2.57 11.27
N PHE A 147 8.84 -2.80 10.25
CA PHE A 147 8.48 -4.14 9.80
C PHE A 147 9.73 -4.97 9.49
N PHE A 148 10.63 -4.48 8.62
CA PHE A 148 11.86 -5.21 8.28
C PHE A 148 12.79 -5.40 9.49
N ARG A 149 12.90 -4.42 10.38
CA ARG A 149 13.71 -4.60 11.60
C ARG A 149 13.13 -5.64 12.55
N ARG A 150 11.84 -5.55 12.86
CA ARG A 150 11.22 -6.32 13.96
C ARG A 150 10.72 -7.70 13.50
N VAL A 151 10.13 -7.76 12.31
CA VAL A 151 9.58 -8.99 11.74
C VAL A 151 10.70 -9.84 11.13
N TYR A 152 11.60 -9.26 10.33
CA TYR A 152 12.70 -10.05 9.71
C TYR A 152 13.92 -10.20 10.63
N GLY A 153 13.99 -9.45 11.74
CA GLY A 153 15.11 -9.49 12.67
C GLY A 153 16.38 -8.81 12.14
N LEU A 154 16.21 -7.76 11.32
CA LEU A 154 17.32 -7.06 10.69
C LEU A 154 17.88 -5.93 11.57
N GLY A 155 19.19 -5.70 11.44
CA GLY A 155 19.84 -4.47 11.89
C GLY A 155 19.38 -3.25 11.08
N GLN A 156 19.86 -2.05 11.43
CA GLN A 156 19.43 -0.82 10.77
C GLN A 156 19.73 -0.81 9.27
N GLY A 157 20.96 -1.14 8.87
CA GLY A 157 21.36 -1.18 7.46
C GLY A 157 20.61 -2.24 6.65
N GLY A 158 20.43 -3.44 7.22
CA GLY A 158 19.66 -4.51 6.57
C GLY A 158 18.21 -4.12 6.33
N ALA A 159 17.58 -3.42 7.28
CA ALA A 159 16.20 -2.94 7.11
C ALA A 159 16.08 -1.82 6.08
N VAL A 160 17.07 -0.93 5.97
CA VAL A 160 17.12 0.06 4.89
C VAL A 160 17.22 -0.65 3.54
N LEU A 161 18.14 -1.62 3.39
CA LEU A 161 18.31 -2.36 2.15
C LEU A 161 17.05 -3.14 1.77
N ALA A 162 16.43 -3.84 2.71
CA ALA A 162 15.16 -4.55 2.48
C ALA A 162 14.01 -3.59 2.11
N SER A 163 13.95 -2.42 2.74
CA SER A 163 12.97 -1.37 2.39
C SER A 163 13.17 -0.85 0.97
N LEU A 164 14.42 -0.58 0.58
CA LEU A 164 14.77 -0.13 -0.77
C LEU A 164 14.49 -1.22 -1.81
N PHE A 165 14.81 -2.48 -1.51
CA PHE A 165 14.51 -3.62 -2.37
C PHE A 165 13.00 -3.77 -2.60
N HIS A 166 12.22 -3.72 -1.52
CA HIS A 166 10.75 -3.72 -1.61
C HIS A 166 10.23 -2.54 -2.43
N LEU A 167 10.74 -1.33 -2.20
CA LEU A 167 10.37 -0.13 -2.96
C LEU A 167 10.72 -0.27 -4.45
N ALA A 168 11.90 -0.80 -4.77
CA ALA A 168 12.34 -1.01 -6.14
C ALA A 168 11.43 -1.99 -6.88
N ILE A 169 10.99 -3.07 -6.23
CA ILE A 169 10.03 -4.00 -6.83
C ILE A 169 8.70 -3.29 -7.07
N VAL A 170 8.14 -2.62 -6.06
CA VAL A 170 6.81 -2.03 -6.16
C VAL A 170 6.79 -0.84 -7.12
N LEU A 171 7.59 0.19 -6.85
CA LEU A 171 7.63 1.39 -7.69
C LEU A 171 8.28 1.11 -9.03
N GLY A 172 9.31 0.28 -9.10
CA GLY A 172 9.95 -0.06 -10.38
C GLY A 172 8.99 -0.78 -11.31
N SER A 173 8.14 -1.67 -10.81
CA SER A 173 7.13 -2.33 -11.65
C SER A 173 6.04 -1.36 -12.11
N ILE A 174 5.59 -0.45 -11.24
CA ILE A 174 4.60 0.58 -11.59
C ILE A 174 5.18 1.54 -12.65
N LEU A 175 6.40 2.03 -12.44
CA LEU A 175 7.10 2.91 -13.38
C LEU A 175 7.36 2.19 -14.71
N GLY A 176 7.83 0.95 -14.66
CA GLY A 176 8.04 0.11 -15.85
C GLY A 176 6.75 -0.05 -16.66
N PHE A 177 5.62 -0.32 -16.01
CA PHE A 177 4.32 -0.38 -16.67
C PHE A 177 3.97 0.94 -17.39
N PHE A 178 4.10 2.08 -16.71
CA PHE A 178 3.80 3.38 -17.31
C PHE A 178 4.76 3.76 -18.45
N LEU A 179 6.03 3.34 -18.38
CA LEU A 179 7.02 3.55 -19.44
C LEU A 179 6.70 2.70 -20.67
N VAL A 180 6.45 1.40 -20.47
CA VAL A 180 6.16 0.44 -21.55
C VAL A 180 4.86 0.79 -22.27
N THR A 181 3.86 1.29 -21.55
CA THR A 181 2.57 1.71 -22.13
C THR A 181 2.59 3.10 -22.76
N GLY A 182 3.71 3.82 -22.71
CA GLY A 182 3.84 5.17 -23.27
C GLY A 182 3.01 6.25 -22.55
N GLN A 183 2.42 5.94 -21.40
CA GLN A 183 1.54 6.87 -20.67
C GLN A 183 2.29 8.03 -19.99
N LEU A 184 3.60 7.90 -19.78
CA LEU A 184 4.44 8.96 -19.18
C LEU A 184 4.74 10.11 -20.15
N GLY A 185 4.94 9.81 -21.44
CA GLY A 185 5.35 10.80 -22.44
C GLY A 185 4.38 11.99 -22.57
N PRO A 186 3.08 11.76 -22.82
CA PRO A 186 2.09 12.83 -22.96
C PRO A 186 1.97 13.70 -21.71
N ARG A 187 2.09 13.11 -20.51
CA ARG A 187 1.94 13.82 -19.23
C ARG A 187 3.14 14.68 -18.86
N ILE A 188 4.35 14.31 -19.28
CA ILE A 188 5.57 15.07 -19.01
C ILE A 188 5.81 16.15 -20.07
N LEU A 189 5.50 15.86 -21.33
CA LEU A 189 5.82 16.75 -22.46
C LEU A 189 4.72 17.78 -22.76
N GLY A 190 3.59 17.75 -22.05
CA GLY A 190 2.51 18.73 -22.20
C GLY A 190 1.85 18.74 -23.58
N ARG A 191 1.98 17.65 -24.35
CA ARG A 191 1.31 17.49 -25.64
C ARG A 191 -0.04 16.82 -25.40
N GLN A 192 -1.07 17.63 -25.18
CA GLN A 192 -2.47 17.24 -25.40
C GLN A 192 -2.84 17.57 -26.84
#